data_AF-A0AAJ6Y898-F1
#
_entry.id   AF-A0AAJ6Y898-F1
#
_cell.length_a   1.000
_cell.length_b   1.000
_cell.length_c   1.000
_cell.angle_alpha   90.00
_cell.angle_beta   90.00
_cell.angle_gamma   90.00
#
_symmetry.space_group_name_H-M   'P 1'
#
loop_
_entity.id
_entity.type
_entity.pdbx_description
1 polymer ?
#
loop_
_entity_poly.entity_id
_entity_poly.type
_entity_poly.pdbx_seq_one_letter_code
_entity_poly.pdbx_strand_id
1 'polypeptide(L)'
;MVLVMRSTSSCLTLSPAPPPPPPHRSRACNHLSTQKQCKRNSRNYCITRPQIPSPPLSREALGFRVFVLSDLHTDYPENMNWVKSLSTKAYKNDLLLLAGDVAETYHNFYSTMSLLKDRFQHVFYVPGNHDLWCRSEPEGFPYYLDSLEKLNKLLDACRGLGVQTRPMVLDGLGIVPLFSWYHESFDREMDIAGIRIPSLEMVCKDFHACKWPREISNRSTSLASYFDAMNEENEDAIKLIKNTCTQIITFSHFLPRQELCPEKRMLFYPNLPKIIGSDFLEVRIRSIHGSEGNASACHVFGHTHFCWDSVLDGIRS
;
A
#
# COMPACT_ATOMS: atom_id res chain seq x y z
N MET A 1 -2.46 6.16 -3.07
CA MET A 1 -3.65 5.91 -3.91
C MET A 1 -4.88 5.92 -3.00
N VAL A 2 -6.03 6.52 -3.36
CA VAL A 2 -7.26 6.44 -2.56
C VAL A 2 -8.26 5.57 -3.32
N LEU A 3 -8.42 4.33 -2.91
CA LEU A 3 -9.50 3.46 -3.38
C LEU A 3 -10.68 3.62 -2.42
N VAL A 4 -11.88 3.88 -2.96
CA VAL A 4 -13.12 3.95 -2.17
C VAL A 4 -14.00 2.76 -2.55
N MET A 5 -14.14 1.80 -1.64
CA MET A 5 -15.13 0.73 -1.78
C MET A 5 -16.37 1.04 -0.93
N ARG A 6 -17.56 0.69 -1.41
CA ARG A 6 -18.82 0.87 -0.67
C ARG A 6 -19.33 -0.48 -0.20
N SER A 7 -19.47 -0.68 1.11
CA SER A 7 -20.21 -1.84 1.58
C SER A 7 -21.69 -1.65 1.24
N THR A 8 -22.23 -2.47 0.34
CA THR A 8 -23.68 -2.65 0.19
C THR A 8 -23.96 -4.14 0.27
N SER A 9 -25.09 -4.53 0.85
CA SER A 9 -25.47 -5.94 1.04
C SER A 9 -25.69 -6.73 -0.27
N SER A 10 -25.36 -6.16 -1.43
CA SER A 10 -25.30 -6.86 -2.72
C SER A 10 -24.38 -6.13 -3.70
N CYS A 11 -23.25 -6.75 -4.01
CA CYS A 11 -22.33 -6.47 -5.14
C CYS A 11 -21.71 -5.06 -5.24
N LEU A 12 -20.37 -5.00 -5.20
CA LEU A 12 -19.57 -3.80 -5.44
C LEU A 12 -19.64 -3.39 -6.93
N THR A 13 -20.32 -2.29 -7.25
CA THR A 13 -20.23 -1.64 -8.57
C THR A 13 -19.18 -0.53 -8.57
N LEU A 14 -18.17 -0.62 -9.45
CA LEU A 14 -17.34 0.52 -9.83
C LEU A 14 -18.13 1.41 -10.81
N SER A 15 -18.00 2.73 -10.69
CA SER A 15 -18.51 3.66 -11.70
C SER A 15 -17.54 3.71 -12.90
N PRO A 16 -17.94 3.38 -14.14
CA PRO A 16 -17.06 3.43 -15.31
C PRO A 16 -16.84 4.87 -15.80
N ALA A 17 -15.62 5.17 -16.24
CA ALA A 17 -15.28 6.45 -16.86
C ALA A 17 -15.81 6.52 -18.33
N PRO A 18 -16.25 7.70 -18.82
CA PRO A 18 -16.74 7.84 -20.19
C PRO A 18 -15.61 7.82 -21.24
N PRO A 19 -15.88 7.36 -22.47
CA PRO A 19 -14.88 7.28 -23.53
C PRO A 19 -14.48 8.68 -24.05
N PRO A 20 -13.25 8.83 -24.59
CA PRO A 20 -12.77 10.11 -25.09
C PRO A 20 -13.49 10.53 -26.39
N PRO A 21 -13.67 11.84 -26.64
CA PRO A 21 -14.30 12.34 -27.86
C PRO A 21 -13.36 12.17 -29.08
N PRO A 22 -13.91 12.06 -30.31
CA PRO A 22 -13.11 11.89 -31.52
C PRO A 22 -12.35 13.17 -31.90
N PRO A 23 -11.21 13.07 -32.61
CA PRO A 23 -10.38 14.22 -32.89
C PRO A 23 -11.01 15.14 -33.95
N HIS A 24 -11.08 16.44 -33.65
CA HIS A 24 -11.45 17.47 -34.60
C HIS A 24 -10.38 17.64 -35.68
N ARG A 25 -10.80 17.55 -36.95
CA ARG A 25 -10.02 17.99 -38.12
C ARG A 25 -9.81 19.51 -38.07
N SER A 26 -8.57 19.96 -38.16
CA SER A 26 -8.24 21.34 -38.53
C SER A 26 -7.43 21.37 -39.82
N ARG A 27 -7.86 22.26 -40.71
CA ARG A 27 -7.38 22.49 -42.08
C ARG A 27 -6.00 23.16 -42.09
N ALA A 28 -5.27 22.86 -43.15
CA ALA A 28 -4.01 23.48 -43.54
C ALA A 28 -4.13 24.98 -43.86
N CYS A 29 -3.04 25.72 -43.65
CA CYS A 29 -2.63 26.82 -44.52
C CYS A 29 -1.11 27.07 -44.43
N ASN A 30 -0.50 27.32 -45.60
CA ASN A 30 0.92 27.52 -45.85
C ASN A 30 1.36 29.00 -45.66
N HIS A 31 2.57 29.27 -45.16
CA HIS A 31 3.67 29.92 -45.90
C HIS A 31 4.90 30.28 -45.02
N LEU A 32 6.05 30.41 -45.69
CA LEU A 32 7.45 30.47 -45.26
C LEU A 32 7.87 31.67 -44.38
N SER A 33 8.87 31.49 -43.49
CA SER A 33 10.25 32.00 -43.66
C SER A 33 11.15 31.95 -42.39
N THR A 34 12.38 31.46 -42.59
CA THR A 34 13.69 31.78 -41.96
C THR A 34 13.98 31.77 -40.44
N GLN A 35 15.03 30.99 -40.11
CA GLN A 35 16.14 31.20 -39.16
C GLN A 35 15.99 30.96 -37.62
N LYS A 36 16.73 29.93 -37.18
CA LYS A 36 17.56 29.81 -35.96
C LYS A 36 17.01 30.34 -34.62
N GLN A 37 16.61 29.41 -33.74
CA GLN A 37 17.25 29.17 -32.43
C GLN A 37 16.57 27.99 -31.73
N CYS A 38 17.37 26.97 -31.37
CA CYS A 38 16.92 25.83 -30.60
C CYS A 38 16.63 26.27 -29.15
N LYS A 39 15.37 26.53 -28.83
CA LYS A 39 14.88 26.64 -27.45
C LYS A 39 14.27 25.30 -27.04
N ARG A 40 14.86 24.65 -26.04
CA ARG A 40 14.27 23.51 -25.32
C ARG A 40 12.92 23.96 -24.75
N ASN A 41 11.83 23.59 -25.42
CA ASN A 41 10.49 23.66 -24.85
C ASN A 41 10.34 22.49 -23.86
N SER A 42 10.51 22.76 -22.57
CA SER A 42 9.97 21.94 -21.50
C SER A 42 8.46 21.95 -21.60
N ARG A 43 7.89 21.00 -22.36
CA ARG A 43 6.47 20.69 -22.27
C ARG A 43 6.22 20.16 -20.86
N ASN A 44 5.64 21.01 -20.00
CA ASN A 44 5.01 20.58 -18.77
C ASN A 44 3.89 19.62 -19.16
N TYR A 45 4.16 18.32 -19.11
CA TYR A 45 3.11 17.33 -19.11
C TYR A 45 2.38 17.47 -17.78
N CYS A 46 1.27 18.22 -17.77
CA CYS A 46 0.31 18.17 -16.68
C CYS A 46 -0.25 16.75 -16.65
N ILE A 47 0.29 15.91 -15.76
CA ILE A 47 -0.35 14.66 -15.39
C ILE A 47 -1.59 15.04 -14.57
N THR A 48 -2.74 15.15 -15.22
CA THR A 48 -4.03 15.17 -14.53
C THR A 48 -4.25 13.80 -13.92
N ARG A 49 -4.01 13.67 -12.60
CA ARG A 49 -4.47 12.51 -11.84
C ARG A 49 -5.99 12.40 -12.01
N PRO A 50 -6.55 11.20 -12.23
CA PRO A 50 -7.99 10.98 -12.16
C PRO A 50 -8.49 11.55 -10.84
N GLN A 51 -9.46 12.46 -10.92
CA GLN A 51 -10.16 12.96 -9.75
C GLN A 51 -10.81 11.76 -9.07
N ILE A 52 -10.54 11.56 -7.77
CA ILE A 52 -11.31 10.64 -6.94
C ILE A 52 -12.77 11.07 -7.12
N PRO A 53 -13.68 10.22 -7.62
CA PRO A 53 -15.07 10.59 -7.75
C PRO A 53 -15.55 11.11 -6.42
N SER A 54 -16.01 12.37 -6.39
CA SER A 54 -16.66 12.89 -5.21
C SER A 54 -17.82 11.95 -4.91
N PRO A 55 -17.89 11.37 -3.69
CA PRO A 55 -18.95 10.43 -3.39
C PRO A 55 -20.28 11.16 -3.61
N PRO A 56 -21.28 10.54 -4.26
CA PRO A 56 -22.59 11.16 -4.38
C PRO A 56 -23.04 11.61 -2.99
N LEU A 57 -23.44 12.88 -2.89
CA LEU A 57 -23.94 13.55 -1.70
C LEU A 57 -25.25 12.95 -1.16
N SER A 58 -25.74 11.85 -1.74
CA SER A 58 -26.94 11.17 -1.23
C SER A 58 -26.60 10.49 0.10
N ARG A 59 -27.13 11.09 1.17
CA ARG A 59 -27.13 10.58 2.55
C ARG A 59 -27.93 9.28 2.74
N GLU A 60 -28.27 8.59 1.66
CA GLU A 60 -29.22 7.46 1.65
C GLU A 60 -28.56 6.10 1.42
N ALA A 61 -27.24 6.05 1.23
CA ALA A 61 -26.52 4.77 1.27
C ALA A 61 -26.25 4.37 2.73
N LEU A 62 -27.08 3.48 3.27
CA LEU A 62 -26.88 2.80 4.55
C LEU A 62 -25.62 1.92 4.48
N GLY A 63 -24.44 2.47 4.79
CA GLY A 63 -23.20 1.71 4.86
C GLY A 63 -21.96 2.60 5.03
N PHE A 64 -20.85 2.02 5.50
CA PHE A 64 -19.56 2.69 5.56
C PHE A 64 -18.80 2.57 4.23
N ARG A 65 -17.92 3.53 3.95
CA ARG A 65 -16.94 3.44 2.87
C ARG A 65 -15.63 2.89 3.43
N VAL A 66 -14.96 2.09 2.62
CA VAL A 66 -13.59 1.63 2.87
C VAL A 66 -12.66 2.51 2.03
N PHE A 67 -11.83 3.28 2.73
CA PHE A 67 -10.73 4.02 2.15
C PHE A 67 -9.46 3.21 2.30
N VAL A 68 -8.56 3.35 1.33
CA VAL A 68 -7.25 2.70 1.33
C VAL A 68 -6.18 3.77 1.12
N LEU A 69 -5.10 3.70 1.89
CA LEU A 69 -3.88 4.47 1.71
C LEU A 69 -2.67 3.60 1.99
N SER A 70 -1.54 3.94 1.38
CA SER A 70 -0.20 3.41 1.64
C SER A 70 0.80 4.53 1.41
N ASP A 71 2.03 4.37 1.89
CA ASP A 71 3.16 5.22 1.53
C ASP A 71 2.89 6.72 1.83
N LEU A 72 2.34 6.98 3.02
CA LEU A 72 2.06 8.34 3.48
C LEU A 72 3.34 9.12 3.76
N HIS A 73 4.37 8.47 4.28
CA HIS A 73 5.66 9.07 4.65
C HIS A 73 5.51 10.45 5.29
N THR A 74 4.86 10.50 6.45
CA THR A 74 4.52 11.76 7.12
C THR A 74 5.70 12.49 7.77
N ASP A 75 6.91 11.97 7.62
CA ASP A 75 8.15 12.71 7.89
C ASP A 75 8.39 13.84 6.89
N TYR A 76 7.77 13.77 5.70
CA TYR A 76 7.67 14.91 4.79
C TYR A 76 6.59 15.87 5.30
N PRO A 77 6.93 17.14 5.62
CA PRO A 77 5.98 18.10 6.18
C PRO A 77 4.74 18.31 5.32
N GLU A 78 4.88 18.23 3.99
CA GLU A 78 3.79 18.35 3.03
C GLU A 78 2.75 17.23 3.22
N ASN A 79 3.21 16.00 3.44
CA ASN A 79 2.35 14.84 3.65
C ASN A 79 1.66 14.91 5.01
N MET A 80 2.38 15.30 6.07
CA MET A 80 1.77 15.55 7.38
C MET A 80 0.73 16.68 7.32
N ASN A 81 1.01 17.75 6.58
CA ASN A 81 0.04 18.84 6.38
C ASN A 81 -1.19 18.37 5.61
N TRP A 82 -1.04 17.49 4.62
CA TRP A 82 -2.16 16.84 3.96
C TRP A 82 -3.03 16.04 4.94
N VAL A 83 -2.42 15.20 5.80
CA VAL A 83 -3.16 14.45 6.85
C VAL A 83 -3.91 15.41 7.79
N LYS A 84 -3.26 16.48 8.24
CA LYS A 84 -3.88 17.52 9.09
C LYS A 84 -5.06 18.20 8.41
N SER A 85 -5.00 18.40 7.09
CA SER A 85 -6.05 19.05 6.30
C SER A 85 -7.30 18.19 6.07
N LEU A 86 -7.22 16.87 6.29
CA LEU A 86 -8.36 15.97 6.15
C LEU A 86 -9.50 16.42 7.07
N SER A 87 -10.72 16.43 6.53
CA SER A 87 -11.91 16.86 7.28
C SER A 87 -12.17 15.96 8.50
N THR A 88 -12.45 16.58 9.64
CA THR A 88 -12.80 15.91 10.91
C THR A 88 -14.25 15.41 10.98
N LYS A 89 -15.07 15.67 9.95
CA LYS A 89 -16.50 15.29 9.92
C LYS A 89 -16.84 14.32 8.79
N ALA A 90 -16.31 14.57 7.59
CA ALA A 90 -16.67 13.85 6.37
C ALA A 90 -16.40 12.34 6.37
N TYR A 91 -15.53 11.82 7.24
CA TYR A 91 -15.10 10.42 7.26
C TYR A 91 -15.45 9.68 8.56
N LYS A 92 -16.25 10.31 9.43
CA LYS A 92 -16.48 9.84 10.80
C LYS A 92 -17.23 8.51 10.92
N ASN A 93 -17.86 8.06 9.82
CA ASN A 93 -18.58 6.79 9.74
C ASN A 93 -17.87 5.80 8.80
N ASP A 94 -16.62 6.09 8.41
CA ASP A 94 -15.89 5.33 7.42
C ASP A 94 -14.68 4.64 8.01
N LEU A 95 -14.16 3.71 7.23
CA LEU A 95 -13.03 2.89 7.56
C LEU A 95 -11.83 3.26 6.67
N LEU A 96 -10.64 3.25 7.25
CA LEU A 96 -9.37 3.46 6.54
C LEU A 96 -8.44 2.26 6.72
N LEU A 97 -7.95 1.70 5.62
CA LEU A 97 -6.86 0.71 5.58
C LEU A 97 -5.54 1.43 5.27
N LEU A 98 -4.54 1.25 6.13
CA LEU A 98 -3.17 1.75 5.96
C LEU A 98 -2.24 0.60 5.63
N ALA A 99 -1.93 0.43 4.35
CA ALA A 99 -1.06 -0.60 3.78
C ALA A 99 0.43 -0.21 3.87
N GLY A 100 0.89 0.11 5.10
CA GLY A 100 2.28 0.41 5.42
C GLY A 100 2.82 1.77 4.96
N ASP A 101 4.04 2.03 5.40
CA ASP A 101 4.85 3.21 5.13
C ASP A 101 4.17 4.52 5.54
N VAL A 102 3.78 4.57 6.81
CA VAL A 102 3.13 5.74 7.41
C VAL A 102 4.16 6.80 7.81
N ALA A 103 5.23 6.38 8.50
CA ALA A 103 6.32 7.27 8.91
C ALA A 103 7.61 6.50 9.30
N GLU A 104 8.77 7.08 9.00
CA GLU A 104 10.08 6.59 9.41
C GLU A 104 10.37 6.80 10.90
N THR A 105 9.78 7.80 11.54
CA THR A 105 9.96 8.08 12.99
C THR A 105 8.71 7.71 13.79
N TYR A 106 8.90 7.22 15.01
CA TYR A 106 7.81 6.89 15.92
C TYR A 106 6.98 8.13 16.28
N HIS A 107 7.64 9.28 16.47
CA HIS A 107 6.93 10.53 16.76
C HIS A 107 5.91 10.89 15.67
N ASN A 108 6.33 10.87 14.41
CA ASN A 108 5.45 11.17 13.28
C ASN A 108 4.40 10.08 13.10
N PHE A 109 4.78 8.80 13.26
CA PHE A 109 3.83 7.69 13.22
C PHE A 109 2.69 7.87 14.22
N TYR A 110 3.01 8.12 15.49
CA TYR A 110 2.01 8.31 16.55
C TYR A 110 1.10 9.50 16.25
N SER A 111 1.68 10.63 15.84
CA SER A 111 0.95 11.84 15.49
C SER A 111 -0.01 11.60 14.32
N THR A 112 0.45 10.91 13.28
CA THR A 112 -0.35 10.55 12.11
C THR A 112 -1.48 9.61 12.45
N MET A 113 -1.20 8.53 13.20
CA MET A 113 -2.23 7.56 13.62
C MET A 113 -3.31 8.21 14.48
N SER A 114 -2.92 9.09 15.42
CA SER A 114 -3.85 9.85 16.25
C SER A 114 -4.76 10.73 15.40
N LEU A 115 -4.20 11.51 14.46
CA LEU A 115 -4.96 12.34 13.53
C LEU A 115 -5.93 11.52 12.67
N LEU A 116 -5.53 10.34 12.21
CA LEU A 116 -6.38 9.49 11.38
C LEU A 116 -7.50 8.84 12.21
N LYS A 117 -7.22 8.37 13.44
CA LYS A 117 -8.27 7.88 14.35
C LYS A 117 -9.28 8.92 14.73
N ASP A 118 -8.87 10.18 14.83
CA ASP A 118 -9.76 11.32 15.05
C ASP A 118 -10.65 11.63 13.84
N ARG A 119 -10.39 11.09 12.65
CA ARG A 119 -11.12 11.40 11.41
C ARG A 119 -11.97 10.25 10.91
N PHE A 120 -11.50 9.02 11.09
CA PHE A 120 -12.15 7.79 10.64
C PHE A 120 -12.71 6.99 11.82
N GLN A 121 -13.85 6.33 11.63
CA GLN A 121 -14.44 5.46 12.65
C GLN A 121 -13.49 4.31 12.97
N HIS A 122 -13.02 3.65 11.91
CA HIS A 122 -12.11 2.52 11.99
C HIS A 122 -10.83 2.84 11.20
N VAL A 123 -9.68 2.51 11.77
CA VAL A 123 -8.39 2.56 11.08
C VAL A 123 -7.72 1.22 11.29
N PHE A 124 -7.29 0.59 10.21
CA PHE A 124 -6.51 -0.63 10.22
C PHE A 124 -5.12 -0.36 9.67
N TYR A 125 -4.12 -1.08 10.18
CA TYR A 125 -2.71 -0.85 9.84
C TYR A 125 -1.93 -2.16 9.74
N VAL A 126 -1.02 -2.20 8.79
CA VAL A 126 0.10 -3.16 8.69
C VAL A 126 1.39 -2.37 8.52
N PRO A 127 2.53 -2.83 9.09
CA PRO A 127 3.80 -2.15 8.93
C PRO A 127 4.36 -2.28 7.51
N GLY A 128 4.94 -1.18 7.01
CA GLY A 128 5.83 -1.19 5.85
C GLY A 128 7.31 -1.18 6.24
N ASN A 129 8.21 -1.12 5.26
CA ASN A 129 9.64 -1.15 5.54
C ASN A 129 10.13 0.16 6.18
N HIS A 130 9.63 1.32 5.74
CA HIS A 130 10.03 2.60 6.32
C HIS A 130 9.58 2.72 7.77
N ASP A 131 8.42 2.16 8.11
CA ASP A 131 7.94 2.14 9.49
C ASP A 131 8.93 1.43 10.42
N LEU A 132 9.72 0.48 9.91
CA LEU A 132 10.67 -0.33 10.69
C LEU A 132 12.13 0.15 10.60
N TRP A 133 12.40 1.26 9.94
CA TRP A 133 13.73 1.87 9.93
C TRP A 133 14.09 2.43 11.32
N CYS A 134 15.25 2.06 11.86
CA CYS A 134 15.75 2.59 13.13
C CYS A 134 16.36 3.99 12.91
N ARG A 135 15.51 5.00 12.79
CA ARG A 135 15.91 6.42 12.68
C ARG A 135 16.20 7.04 14.05
N SER A 136 16.96 8.13 14.03
CA SER A 136 17.07 9.02 15.18
C SER A 136 15.72 9.70 15.43
N GLU A 137 15.25 9.63 16.67
CA GLU A 137 14.03 10.30 17.10
C GLU A 137 14.33 11.70 17.66
N PRO A 138 13.34 12.60 17.75
CA PRO A 138 13.47 13.87 18.45
C PRO A 138 13.86 13.70 19.93
N GLU A 139 14.40 14.75 20.54
CA GLU A 139 14.75 14.74 21.96
C GLU A 139 13.54 14.38 22.84
N GLY A 140 13.76 13.49 23.82
CA GLY A 140 12.71 13.00 24.71
C GLY A 140 11.94 11.77 24.20
N PHE A 141 12.22 11.28 22.99
CA PHE A 141 11.65 10.04 22.45
C PHE A 141 12.61 8.86 22.59
N PRO A 142 12.08 7.62 22.70
CA PRO A 142 12.92 6.43 22.89
C PRO A 142 13.79 6.17 21.66
N TYR A 143 15.02 5.75 21.91
CA TYR A 143 15.87 5.14 20.88
C TYR A 143 15.59 3.64 20.82
N TYR A 144 15.40 3.10 19.61
CA TYR A 144 15.15 1.67 19.41
C TYR A 144 16.46 0.93 19.11
N LEU A 145 16.69 -0.17 19.83
CA LEU A 145 17.87 -1.01 19.65
C LEU A 145 17.81 -1.74 18.30
N ASP A 146 16.62 -2.24 17.94
CA ASP A 146 16.38 -2.96 16.70
C ASP A 146 14.97 -2.71 16.10
N SER A 147 14.75 -3.22 14.89
CA SER A 147 13.51 -3.06 14.12
C SER A 147 12.32 -3.83 14.70
N LEU A 148 12.55 -4.93 15.42
CA LEU A 148 11.47 -5.68 16.07
C LEU A 148 10.99 -4.98 17.34
N GLU A 149 11.91 -4.39 18.12
CA GLU A 149 11.56 -3.54 19.25
C GLU A 149 10.70 -2.36 18.77
N LYS A 150 11.12 -1.71 17.67
CA LYS A 150 10.34 -0.63 17.06
C LYS A 150 8.95 -1.11 16.63
N LEU A 151 8.87 -2.26 15.92
CA LEU A 151 7.58 -2.85 15.51
C LEU A 151 6.65 -3.00 16.72
N ASN A 152 7.12 -3.62 17.81
CA ASN A 152 6.31 -3.80 19.01
C ASN A 152 5.77 -2.48 19.57
N LYS A 153 6.60 -1.42 19.56
CA LYS A 153 6.18 -0.09 20.02
C LYS A 153 5.15 0.57 19.10
N LEU A 154 5.25 0.37 17.79
CA LEU A 154 4.22 0.82 16.85
C LEU A 154 2.89 0.09 17.07
N LEU A 155 2.94 -1.23 17.32
CA LEU A 155 1.75 -2.03 17.61
C LEU A 155 1.11 -1.64 18.95
N ASP A 156 1.91 -1.35 19.97
CA ASP A 156 1.43 -0.83 21.26
C ASP A 156 0.78 0.55 21.12
N ALA A 157 1.38 1.44 20.32
CA ALA A 157 0.78 2.74 19.98
C ALA A 157 -0.57 2.56 19.26
N CYS A 158 -0.64 1.65 18.28
CA CYS A 158 -1.89 1.33 17.58
C CYS A 158 -2.96 0.87 18.57
N ARG A 159 -2.62 -0.07 19.47
CA ARG A 159 -3.52 -0.56 20.51
C ARG A 159 -4.02 0.56 21.41
N GLY A 160 -3.14 1.45 21.88
CA GLY A 160 -3.48 2.59 22.72
C GLY A 160 -4.38 3.63 22.04
N LEU A 161 -4.24 3.80 20.72
CA LEU A 161 -5.06 4.71 19.91
C LEU A 161 -6.36 4.07 19.38
N GLY A 162 -6.53 2.75 19.53
CA GLY A 162 -7.65 2.01 18.94
C GLY A 162 -7.53 1.78 17.42
N VAL A 163 -6.32 1.86 16.87
CA VAL A 163 -5.99 1.40 15.51
C VAL A 163 -5.90 -0.13 15.51
N GLN A 164 -6.58 -0.77 14.56
CA GLN A 164 -6.67 -2.21 14.45
C GLN A 164 -5.49 -2.79 13.66
N THR A 165 -4.85 -3.81 14.20
CA THR A 165 -3.77 -4.55 13.53
C THR A 165 -4.06 -6.05 13.43
N ARG A 166 -5.29 -6.44 13.75
CA ARG A 166 -5.79 -7.82 13.73
C ARG A 166 -7.07 -7.94 12.90
N PRO A 167 -7.45 -9.16 12.47
CA PRO A 167 -8.64 -9.33 11.67
C PRO A 167 -9.94 -8.98 12.41
N MET A 168 -10.92 -8.47 11.67
CA MET A 168 -12.20 -8.04 12.22
C MET A 168 -13.32 -8.20 11.20
N VAL A 169 -14.52 -8.50 11.69
CA VAL A 169 -15.76 -8.45 10.91
C VAL A 169 -16.47 -7.12 11.18
N LEU A 170 -16.82 -6.39 10.12
CA LEU A 170 -17.60 -5.14 10.20
C LEU A 170 -18.75 -5.20 9.19
N ASP A 171 -19.99 -5.22 9.67
CA ASP A 171 -21.21 -5.33 8.86
C ASP A 171 -21.14 -6.40 7.74
N GLY A 172 -20.61 -7.59 8.06
CA GLY A 172 -20.46 -8.71 7.13
C GLY A 172 -19.24 -8.64 6.20
N LEU A 173 -18.43 -7.58 6.29
CA LEU A 173 -17.13 -7.46 5.63
C LEU A 173 -16.02 -8.01 6.55
N GLY A 174 -15.26 -8.97 6.05
CA GLY A 174 -14.05 -9.45 6.69
C GLY A 174 -12.85 -8.58 6.32
N ILE A 175 -12.11 -8.08 7.30
CA ILE A 175 -10.89 -7.30 7.08
C ILE A 175 -9.74 -8.03 7.74
N VAL A 176 -8.67 -8.29 6.98
CA VAL A 176 -7.54 -9.11 7.40
C VAL A 176 -6.22 -8.37 7.12
N PRO A 177 -5.65 -7.67 8.12
CA PRO A 177 -4.28 -7.18 8.07
C PRO A 177 -3.30 -8.34 7.99
N LEU A 178 -2.35 -8.29 7.07
CA LEU A 178 -1.30 -9.31 6.91
C LEU A 178 0.09 -8.68 7.07
N PHE A 179 0.79 -9.10 8.12
CA PHE A 179 2.19 -8.77 8.32
C PHE A 179 3.02 -9.55 7.32
N SER A 180 3.94 -8.87 6.65
CA SER A 180 4.71 -9.46 5.57
C SER A 180 6.06 -8.76 5.42
N TRP A 181 6.97 -9.45 4.74
CA TRP A 181 8.26 -8.92 4.31
C TRP A 181 8.64 -9.55 2.96
N TYR A 182 9.69 -9.04 2.33
CA TYR A 182 10.17 -9.53 1.04
C TYR A 182 11.30 -10.57 1.18
N HIS A 183 11.58 -11.29 0.08
CA HIS A 183 12.84 -12.01 -0.10
C HIS A 183 13.34 -11.90 -1.55
N GLU A 184 14.65 -11.94 -1.74
CA GLU A 184 15.30 -11.73 -3.05
C GLU A 184 14.86 -12.72 -4.13
N SER A 185 14.63 -13.99 -3.76
CA SER A 185 14.19 -15.03 -4.71
C SER A 185 12.74 -14.90 -5.17
N PHE A 186 12.00 -13.89 -4.70
CA PHE A 186 10.66 -13.58 -5.21
C PHE A 186 10.71 -13.13 -6.68
N ASP A 187 11.83 -12.56 -7.08
CA ASP A 187 12.13 -12.21 -8.46
C ASP A 187 12.54 -13.44 -9.27
N ARG A 188 11.65 -13.84 -10.18
CA ARG A 188 11.82 -14.97 -11.10
C ARG A 188 12.22 -14.53 -12.52
N GLU A 189 12.33 -13.23 -12.77
CA GLU A 189 12.81 -12.73 -14.06
C GLU A 189 14.32 -12.88 -14.16
N MET A 190 14.83 -13.15 -15.36
CA MET A 190 16.28 -13.15 -15.58
C MET A 190 16.86 -11.76 -15.30
N ASP A 191 18.03 -11.72 -14.66
CA ASP A 191 18.75 -10.47 -14.45
C ASP A 191 19.19 -9.85 -15.79
N ILE A 192 19.10 -8.52 -15.88
CA ILE A 192 19.47 -7.81 -17.10
C ILE A 192 21.00 -7.85 -17.24
N ALA A 193 21.46 -8.52 -18.30
CA ALA A 193 22.87 -8.57 -18.67
C ALA A 193 23.31 -7.34 -19.49
N GLY A 194 24.62 -7.09 -19.54
CA GLY A 194 25.22 -6.09 -20.42
C GLY A 194 25.19 -4.64 -19.91
N ILE A 195 24.61 -4.38 -18.74
CA ILE A 195 24.65 -3.08 -18.05
C ILE A 195 25.10 -3.24 -16.60
N ARG A 196 25.77 -2.23 -16.05
CA ARG A 196 26.14 -2.21 -14.64
C ARG A 196 24.96 -1.72 -13.81
N ILE A 197 24.38 -2.61 -13.00
CA ILE A 197 23.27 -2.30 -12.10
C ILE A 197 23.83 -2.25 -10.66
N PRO A 198 23.57 -1.19 -9.89
CA PRO A 198 23.95 -1.13 -8.48
C PRO A 198 23.34 -2.28 -7.67
N SER A 199 24.07 -2.78 -6.66
CA SER A 199 23.55 -3.88 -5.81
C SER A 199 22.37 -3.41 -4.94
N LEU A 200 21.63 -4.36 -4.39
CA LEU A 200 20.49 -4.08 -3.52
C LEU A 200 20.92 -3.27 -2.30
N GLU A 201 22.06 -3.58 -1.69
CA GLU A 201 22.58 -2.85 -0.54
C GLU A 201 22.86 -1.39 -0.86
N MET A 202 23.34 -1.09 -2.07
CA MET A 202 23.64 0.28 -2.47
C MET A 202 22.37 1.13 -2.62
N VAL A 203 21.26 0.53 -3.01
CA VAL A 203 20.03 1.26 -3.41
C VAL A 203 18.95 1.17 -2.35
N CYS A 204 18.73 -0.01 -1.78
CA CYS A 204 17.71 -0.27 -0.78
C CYS A 204 18.24 0.07 0.61
N LYS A 205 17.66 1.11 1.21
CA LYS A 205 18.03 1.59 2.53
C LYS A 205 17.71 0.59 3.64
N ASP A 206 16.79 -0.35 3.42
CA ASP A 206 16.40 -1.37 4.41
C ASP A 206 17.60 -2.16 4.92
N PHE A 207 18.59 -2.45 4.06
CA PHE A 207 19.80 -3.17 4.43
C PHE A 207 20.69 -2.45 5.45
N HIS A 208 20.47 -1.15 5.65
CA HIS A 208 21.25 -0.30 6.55
C HIS A 208 20.41 0.33 7.65
N ALA A 209 19.15 0.64 7.35
CA ALA A 209 18.23 1.32 8.25
C ALA A 209 17.47 0.35 9.15
N CYS A 210 17.16 -0.85 8.67
CA CYS A 210 16.63 -1.90 9.53
C CYS A 210 17.76 -2.59 10.30
N LYS A 211 17.47 -2.95 11.54
CA LYS A 211 18.37 -3.70 12.41
C LYS A 211 17.63 -4.94 12.86
N TRP A 212 18.15 -6.10 12.49
CA TRP A 212 17.51 -7.38 12.78
C TRP A 212 18.37 -8.18 13.77
N PRO A 213 17.76 -9.00 14.64
CA PRO A 213 18.45 -10.06 15.37
C PRO A 213 19.27 -10.95 14.43
N ARG A 214 20.30 -11.62 14.96
CA ARG A 214 21.27 -12.39 14.16
C ARG A 214 20.62 -13.54 13.39
N GLU A 215 19.50 -14.02 13.87
CA GLU A 215 18.77 -15.19 13.37
C GLU A 215 17.95 -14.88 12.10
N ILE A 216 17.63 -13.61 11.85
CA ILE A 216 16.78 -13.18 10.73
C ILE A 216 17.47 -12.12 9.86
N SER A 217 17.33 -12.23 8.54
CA SER A 217 18.08 -11.39 7.60
C SER A 217 17.34 -11.14 6.28
N ASN A 218 17.60 -9.97 5.68
CA ASN A 218 17.16 -9.61 4.32
C ASN A 218 17.83 -10.45 3.22
N ARG A 219 18.87 -11.22 3.56
CA ARG A 219 19.67 -12.01 2.61
C ARG A 219 19.14 -13.43 2.40
N SER A 220 18.07 -13.79 3.07
CA SER A 220 17.43 -15.10 2.96
C SER A 220 15.91 -14.94 3.04
N THR A 221 15.20 -16.05 3.02
CA THR A 221 13.74 -16.09 3.20
C THR A 221 13.31 -15.92 4.66
N SER A 222 14.24 -15.83 5.62
CA SER A 222 13.91 -15.92 7.04
C SER A 222 13.10 -14.74 7.57
N LEU A 223 13.31 -13.52 7.06
CA LEU A 223 12.46 -12.37 7.43
C LEU A 223 11.03 -12.51 6.89
N ALA A 224 10.88 -12.88 5.62
CA ALA A 224 9.57 -13.11 5.03
C ALA A 224 8.81 -14.19 5.79
N SER A 225 9.46 -15.31 6.09
CA SER A 225 8.87 -16.39 6.90
C SER A 225 8.55 -15.95 8.32
N TYR A 226 9.40 -15.13 8.96
CA TYR A 226 9.15 -14.62 10.30
C TYR A 226 7.90 -13.76 10.37
N PHE A 227 7.76 -12.78 9.47
CA PHE A 227 6.58 -11.92 9.42
C PHE A 227 5.32 -12.68 9.02
N ASP A 228 5.44 -13.67 8.14
CA ASP A 228 4.32 -14.54 7.78
C ASP A 228 3.84 -15.36 9.00
N ALA A 229 4.76 -15.94 9.77
CA ALA A 229 4.45 -16.68 10.99
C ALA A 229 3.76 -15.83 12.07
N MET A 230 4.03 -14.52 12.12
CA MET A 230 3.30 -13.61 13.02
C MET A 230 1.78 -13.59 12.76
N ASN A 231 1.33 -13.95 11.55
CA ASN A 231 -0.09 -14.00 11.23
C ASN A 231 -0.80 -15.26 11.76
N GLU A 232 -0.06 -16.26 12.23
CA GLU A 232 -0.63 -17.51 12.77
C GLU A 232 -1.48 -17.26 14.03
N GLU A 233 -1.17 -16.21 14.81
CA GLU A 233 -1.99 -15.81 15.96
C GLU A 233 -3.44 -15.45 15.58
N ASN A 234 -3.70 -15.18 14.29
CA ASN A 234 -4.97 -14.74 13.77
C ASN A 234 -5.80 -15.86 13.10
N GLU A 235 -5.34 -17.12 13.12
CA GLU A 235 -5.99 -18.22 12.42
C GLU A 235 -7.47 -18.38 12.76
N ASP A 236 -7.83 -18.33 14.04
CA ASP A 236 -9.22 -18.55 14.46
C ASP A 236 -10.14 -17.39 14.03
N ALA A 237 -9.63 -16.16 14.07
CA ALA A 237 -10.35 -14.99 13.56
C ALA A 237 -10.54 -15.09 12.04
N ILE A 238 -9.53 -15.56 11.31
CA ILE A 238 -9.62 -15.78 9.85
C ILE A 238 -10.63 -16.89 9.54
N LYS A 239 -10.64 -18.00 10.28
CA LYS A 239 -11.64 -19.07 10.13
C LYS A 239 -13.06 -18.54 10.34
N LEU A 240 -13.27 -17.71 11.37
CA LEU A 240 -14.55 -17.06 11.60
C LEU A 240 -14.96 -16.16 10.43
N ILE A 241 -14.04 -15.31 9.95
CA ILE A 241 -14.29 -14.42 8.81
C ILE A 241 -14.72 -15.23 7.58
N LYS A 242 -13.98 -16.30 7.24
CA LYS A 242 -14.28 -17.15 6.09
C LYS A 242 -15.66 -17.81 6.18
N ASN A 243 -16.13 -18.11 7.39
CA ASN A 243 -17.43 -18.74 7.62
C ASN A 243 -18.60 -17.76 7.67
N THR A 244 -18.33 -16.47 7.92
CA THR A 244 -19.39 -15.47 8.23
C THR A 244 -19.48 -14.34 7.21
N CYS A 245 -18.39 -14.05 6.50
CA CYS A 245 -18.30 -12.92 5.58
C CYS A 245 -18.36 -13.41 4.14
N THR A 246 -19.16 -12.73 3.31
CA THR A 246 -19.23 -12.98 1.87
C THR A 246 -18.19 -12.19 1.08
N GLN A 247 -17.62 -11.15 1.71
CA GLN A 247 -16.58 -10.30 1.17
C GLN A 247 -15.42 -10.25 2.17
N ILE A 248 -14.20 -10.44 1.68
CA ILE A 248 -13.00 -10.35 2.49
C ILE A 248 -12.03 -9.39 1.80
N ILE A 249 -11.48 -8.45 2.57
CA ILE A 249 -10.35 -7.61 2.14
C ILE A 249 -9.16 -8.00 3.00
N THR A 250 -8.17 -8.61 2.35
CA THR A 250 -6.83 -8.75 2.92
C THR A 250 -5.99 -7.54 2.55
N PHE A 251 -5.01 -7.17 3.36
CA PHE A 251 -4.04 -6.15 2.92
C PHE A 251 -2.67 -6.33 3.59
N SER A 252 -1.62 -6.02 2.84
CA SER A 252 -0.22 -6.03 3.26
C SER A 252 0.47 -4.77 2.77
N HIS A 253 1.70 -4.51 3.20
CA HIS A 253 2.51 -3.49 2.56
C HIS A 253 3.12 -4.00 1.24
N PHE A 254 3.70 -5.19 1.27
CA PHE A 254 4.39 -5.82 0.15
C PHE A 254 3.42 -6.48 -0.85
N LEU A 255 3.91 -6.70 -2.06
CA LEU A 255 3.17 -7.27 -3.17
C LEU A 255 2.97 -8.78 -2.96
N PRO A 256 1.76 -9.28 -3.25
CA PRO A 256 1.51 -10.72 -3.18
C PRO A 256 2.04 -11.47 -4.40
N ARG A 257 2.18 -10.81 -5.55
CA ARG A 257 2.53 -11.44 -6.83
C ARG A 257 3.51 -10.58 -7.60
N GLN A 258 4.53 -11.19 -8.21
CA GLN A 258 5.53 -10.46 -8.99
C GLN A 258 4.88 -9.78 -10.19
N GLU A 259 3.84 -10.39 -10.76
CA GLU A 259 3.09 -9.88 -11.91
C GLU A 259 2.37 -8.54 -11.64
N LEU A 260 2.30 -8.11 -10.37
CA LEU A 260 1.80 -6.80 -9.97
C LEU A 260 2.88 -5.71 -9.98
N CYS A 261 4.09 -6.05 -10.43
CA CYS A 261 5.18 -5.12 -10.69
C CYS A 261 5.49 -5.11 -12.20
N PRO A 262 5.81 -3.97 -12.82
CA PRO A 262 6.30 -3.93 -14.20
C PRO A 262 7.55 -4.79 -14.38
N GLU A 263 7.67 -5.39 -15.58
CA GLU A 263 8.86 -6.14 -15.99
C GLU A 263 10.15 -5.33 -15.78
N LYS A 264 11.27 -6.01 -15.46
CA LYS A 264 12.56 -5.38 -15.11
C LYS A 264 13.03 -4.31 -16.08
N ARG A 265 12.81 -4.53 -17.38
CA ARG A 265 13.23 -3.62 -18.47
C ARG A 265 12.49 -2.29 -18.48
N MET A 266 11.35 -2.19 -17.78
CA MET A 266 10.54 -0.98 -17.67
C MET A 266 10.84 -0.20 -16.38
N LEU A 267 11.69 -0.73 -15.50
CA LEU A 267 12.00 -0.14 -14.21
C LEU A 267 13.26 0.73 -14.29
N PHE A 268 13.24 1.86 -13.55
CA PHE A 268 14.46 2.65 -13.32
C PHE A 268 15.54 1.84 -12.60
N TYR A 269 15.13 0.95 -11.71
CA TYR A 269 16.00 0.01 -11.02
C TYR A 269 15.57 -1.43 -11.32
N PRO A 270 16.28 -2.15 -12.20
CA PRO A 270 15.86 -3.48 -12.64
C PRO A 270 15.83 -4.55 -11.54
N ASN A 271 16.54 -4.33 -10.42
CA ASN A 271 16.56 -5.27 -9.30
C ASN A 271 15.45 -4.98 -8.27
N LEU A 272 14.56 -4.00 -8.52
CA LEU A 272 13.42 -3.73 -7.64
C LEU A 272 12.58 -4.99 -7.33
N PRO A 273 12.27 -5.89 -8.29
CA PRO A 273 11.44 -7.08 -8.00
C PRO A 273 12.01 -8.01 -6.91
N LYS A 274 13.30 -7.89 -6.57
CA LYS A 274 13.95 -8.65 -5.51
C LYS A 274 13.55 -8.19 -4.10
N ILE A 275 12.89 -7.04 -3.95
CA ILE A 275 12.60 -6.44 -2.64
C ILE A 275 11.14 -6.04 -2.45
N ILE A 276 10.22 -6.56 -3.27
CA ILE A 276 8.83 -6.09 -3.30
C ILE A 276 7.81 -7.03 -2.65
N GLY A 277 8.15 -8.30 -2.41
CA GLY A 277 7.17 -9.32 -2.06
C GLY A 277 7.80 -10.65 -1.67
N SER A 278 6.96 -11.62 -1.32
CA SER A 278 7.38 -12.97 -0.94
C SER A 278 6.36 -14.04 -1.30
N ASP A 279 6.86 -15.25 -1.51
CA ASP A 279 6.06 -16.44 -1.78
C ASP A 279 5.19 -16.86 -0.57
N PHE A 280 5.58 -16.45 0.64
CA PHE A 280 4.82 -16.68 1.88
C PHE A 280 3.56 -15.83 1.99
N LEU A 281 3.55 -14.64 1.37
CA LEU A 281 2.42 -13.72 1.37
C LEU A 281 1.35 -14.10 0.35
N GLU A 282 1.74 -14.45 -0.88
CA GLU A 282 0.98 -15.44 -1.65
C GLU A 282 0.89 -16.74 -0.82
N VAL A 283 0.23 -17.84 -1.13
CA VAL A 283 -0.02 -18.93 -0.14
C VAL A 283 -0.90 -18.48 1.03
N ARG A 284 -0.48 -17.55 1.91
CA ARG A 284 -1.30 -16.98 2.98
C ARG A 284 -2.57 -16.34 2.42
N ILE A 285 -2.46 -15.50 1.39
CA ILE A 285 -3.61 -14.89 0.72
C ILE A 285 -4.52 -15.94 0.08
N ARG A 286 -3.97 -16.98 -0.57
CA ARG A 286 -4.77 -18.09 -1.15
C ARG A 286 -5.42 -18.97 -0.10
N SER A 287 -4.80 -19.13 1.06
CA SER A 287 -5.41 -19.85 2.19
C SER A 287 -6.69 -19.14 2.68
N ILE A 288 -6.76 -17.82 2.49
CA ILE A 288 -7.89 -16.97 2.89
C ILE A 288 -8.95 -16.93 1.78
N HIS A 289 -8.55 -16.59 0.55
CA HIS A 289 -9.47 -16.36 -0.57
C HIS A 289 -9.78 -17.60 -1.43
N GLY A 290 -9.04 -18.69 -1.24
CA GLY A 290 -9.08 -19.88 -2.10
C GLY A 290 -8.03 -19.83 -3.22
N SER A 291 -7.67 -20.99 -3.78
CA SER A 291 -6.65 -21.10 -4.84
C SER A 291 -7.04 -20.32 -6.10
N GLU A 292 -8.31 -20.34 -6.48
CA GLU A 292 -8.85 -19.64 -7.66
C GLU A 292 -9.43 -18.25 -7.32
N GLY A 293 -9.35 -17.82 -6.06
CA GLY A 293 -10.05 -16.62 -5.59
C GLY A 293 -11.56 -16.70 -5.80
N ASN A 294 -12.22 -15.54 -5.87
CA ASN A 294 -13.61 -15.37 -6.28
C ASN A 294 -13.90 -13.88 -6.54
N ALA A 295 -15.09 -13.56 -7.07
CA ALA A 295 -15.45 -12.18 -7.42
C ALA A 295 -15.42 -11.18 -6.24
N SER A 296 -15.47 -11.69 -5.00
CA SER A 296 -15.42 -10.92 -3.75
C SER A 296 -14.02 -10.96 -3.09
N ALA A 297 -13.02 -11.58 -3.72
CA ALA A 297 -11.66 -11.62 -3.20
C ALA A 297 -10.91 -10.32 -3.56
N CYS A 298 -10.46 -9.60 -2.53
CA CYS A 298 -9.66 -8.40 -2.70
C CYS A 298 -8.44 -8.42 -1.79
N HIS A 299 -7.29 -8.07 -2.37
CA HIS A 299 -6.05 -7.88 -1.65
C HIS A 299 -5.43 -6.52 -1.96
N VAL A 300 -5.25 -5.68 -0.95
CA VAL A 300 -4.68 -4.34 -1.08
C VAL A 300 -3.20 -4.34 -0.70
N PHE A 301 -2.36 -3.62 -1.45
CA PHE A 301 -0.93 -3.49 -1.19
C PHE A 301 -0.38 -2.07 -1.49
N GLY A 302 0.88 -1.82 -1.12
CA GLY A 302 1.60 -0.56 -1.34
C GLY A 302 3.03 -0.76 -1.89
N HIS A 303 4.01 -0.13 -1.25
CA HIS A 303 5.46 -0.34 -1.39
C HIS A 303 6.12 0.11 -2.72
N THR A 304 5.58 -0.30 -3.87
CA THR A 304 6.21 -0.02 -5.18
C THR A 304 5.94 1.39 -5.72
N HIS A 305 5.00 2.10 -5.11
CA HIS A 305 4.50 3.42 -5.54
C HIS A 305 3.88 3.40 -6.94
N PHE A 306 3.62 2.22 -7.50
CA PHE A 306 2.79 2.05 -8.68
C PHE A 306 1.33 2.02 -8.28
N CYS A 307 0.50 2.81 -8.96
CA CYS A 307 -0.95 2.70 -8.80
C CYS A 307 -1.42 1.53 -9.66
N TRP A 308 -1.71 0.40 -9.01
CA TRP A 308 -2.16 -0.83 -9.65
C TRP A 308 -3.64 -1.08 -9.35
N ASP A 309 -4.35 -1.68 -10.32
CA ASP A 309 -5.68 -2.27 -10.14
C ASP A 309 -5.78 -3.38 -11.18
N SER A 310 -5.70 -4.64 -10.75
CA SER A 310 -5.72 -5.81 -11.64
C SER A 310 -6.36 -7.00 -10.96
N VAL A 311 -6.84 -7.95 -11.77
CA VAL A 311 -7.36 -9.22 -11.28
C VAL A 311 -6.46 -10.33 -11.79
N LEU A 312 -5.81 -11.05 -10.87
CA LEU A 312 -4.94 -12.18 -11.18
C LEU A 312 -5.45 -13.43 -10.47
N ASP A 313 -5.73 -14.48 -11.24
CA ASP A 313 -6.27 -15.76 -10.76
C ASP A 313 -7.43 -15.55 -9.78
N GLY A 314 -8.39 -14.69 -10.15
CA GLY A 314 -9.62 -14.43 -9.39
C GLY A 314 -9.47 -13.60 -8.11
N ILE A 315 -8.31 -12.98 -7.85
CA ILE A 315 -8.14 -12.01 -6.75
C ILE A 315 -7.87 -10.64 -7.34
N ARG A 316 -8.65 -9.63 -6.93
CA ARG A 316 -8.42 -8.23 -7.29
C ARG A 316 -7.37 -7.61 -6.37
N SER A 317 -6.35 -6.99 -6.95
CA SER A 317 -5.28 -6.29 -6.24
C SER A 317 -5.00 -4.91 -6.78
#